data_AF-A0A9W4H4M1-F1
#
_entry.id   AF-A0A9W4H4M1-F1
#
_cell.length_a   1.000
_cell.length_b   1.000
_cell.length_c   1.000
_cell.angle_alpha   90.00
_cell.angle_beta   90.00
_cell.angle_gamma   90.00
#
_symmetry.space_group_name_H-M   'P 1'
#
loop_
_entity.id
_entity.type
_entity.pdbx_description
1 polymer ?
#
loop_
_entity_poly.entity_id
_entity_poly.type
_entity_poly.pdbx_seq_one_letter_code
_entity_poly.pdbx_strand_id
1 'polypeptide(L)'
;MTPTSVSVLVSFGCVRGAAIYGQAAVDPFPGRPVAPVRCSCDPAHPLRLPCDLVWATTWESEANEYLAPFLGLPQLPVVSWPDPSEEPEPFTNHPARIHQAGGVRQYGQERYRPQQTGRLAGTSSLMTRAGRRSGQENGMDAALSLILLALFLWGLCSRRVAKAELTGPVVFVLLGLVMHEGIGSVDLAPSPKTVKVLAEITLTWVLFTDAARLSVRSVRADLRLYVRLLAVGLPLCIGLGALLAGALLPGVSGWAALFVGAALAPTDAALGASMMGNPVVPERIRRAINVESGLNDGIATPFVVLSLAGIAALEAGGGHEGHGGALVELLIGVAYGGALGLVAGQLLNWALHRGWATEDFAPAAVLALALLSYTSAIAFGGNGFVAAFVSGLAFGAADAQGAPQWQLAFAEQSASVLSLLVWLLFGAVLLPEAFHHLSWHLVLYAVVSLTLVRMVPVALALLGGGLDRSTVLFVGWFGPRGLASVVFGLLAVEELDPAAAREVVPVVVCTVLLSVVAHGTSSAPLARRYGTRHADAAAQPERGHGQGELPVRGLAKSAGHGV
;
A
#
# COMPACT_ATOMS: atom_id res chain seq x y z
N MET A 1 -3.16 -40.19 -45.48
CA MET A 1 -4.18 -39.62 -44.56
C MET A 1 -3.51 -39.37 -43.22
N THR A 2 -3.81 -38.22 -42.59
CA THR A 2 -3.27 -37.60 -41.36
C THR A 2 -1.97 -36.78 -41.50
N PRO A 3 -1.77 -35.65 -40.76
CA PRO A 3 -2.74 -34.74 -40.12
C PRO A 3 -2.67 -33.30 -40.70
N THR A 4 -3.82 -32.68 -40.96
CA THR A 4 -3.96 -31.28 -41.33
C THR A 4 -3.59 -30.40 -40.13
N SER A 5 -2.46 -29.69 -40.23
CA SER A 5 -2.05 -28.70 -39.24
C SER A 5 -2.91 -27.45 -39.43
N VAL A 6 -3.81 -27.16 -38.49
CA VAL A 6 -4.65 -25.95 -38.50
C VAL A 6 -3.91 -24.84 -37.76
N SER A 7 -3.67 -23.70 -38.40
CA SER A 7 -3.09 -22.52 -37.75
C SER A 7 -4.20 -21.53 -37.37
N VAL A 8 -4.23 -21.15 -36.09
CA VAL A 8 -5.28 -20.29 -35.52
C VAL A 8 -4.85 -18.83 -35.56
N LEU A 9 -5.68 -17.96 -36.13
CA LEU A 9 -5.49 -16.51 -36.04
C LEU A 9 -6.19 -15.99 -34.77
N VAL A 10 -5.42 -15.70 -33.71
CA VAL A 10 -5.93 -15.06 -32.48
C VAL A 10 -5.72 -13.55 -32.58
N SER A 11 -6.80 -12.79 -32.82
CA SER A 11 -6.76 -11.32 -32.71
C SER A 11 -7.01 -10.89 -31.28
N PHE A 12 -5.97 -10.89 -30.44
CA PHE A 12 -5.87 -10.00 -29.28
C PHE A 12 -4.43 -9.52 -29.13
N GLY A 13 -4.28 -8.22 -28.89
CA GLY A 13 -3.01 -7.50 -28.95
C GLY A 13 -1.88 -8.16 -28.16
N CYS A 14 -0.81 -8.52 -28.88
CA CYS A 14 0.45 -8.94 -28.27
C CYS A 14 1.42 -7.76 -28.28
N VAL A 15 1.51 -7.06 -27.16
CA VAL A 15 2.75 -6.40 -26.72
C VAL A 15 3.40 -7.37 -25.74
N ARG A 16 4.44 -8.06 -26.23
CA ARG A 16 5.38 -8.95 -25.49
C ARG A 16 4.82 -10.24 -24.88
N GLY A 17 5.10 -11.34 -25.59
CA GLY A 17 5.88 -12.46 -25.05
C GLY A 17 5.15 -13.53 -24.25
N ALA A 18 4.53 -14.49 -24.95
CA ALA A 18 4.28 -15.83 -24.39
C ALA A 18 5.24 -16.83 -25.04
N ALA A 19 6.29 -17.20 -24.30
CA ALA A 19 7.11 -18.36 -24.60
C ALA A 19 6.38 -19.60 -24.07
N ILE A 20 6.19 -20.60 -24.93
CA ILE A 20 5.70 -21.92 -24.56
C ILE A 20 6.82 -22.64 -23.80
N TYR A 21 6.52 -23.11 -22.58
CA TYR A 21 7.43 -23.90 -21.76
C TYR A 21 7.58 -25.32 -22.33
N GLY A 22 8.83 -25.81 -22.44
CA GLY A 22 9.09 -27.25 -22.52
C GLY A 22 10.12 -27.73 -23.54
N GLN A 23 11.33 -27.14 -23.60
CA GLN A 23 12.61 -27.81 -23.88
C GLN A 23 13.72 -26.75 -23.96
N ALA A 24 14.91 -27.06 -23.43
CA ALA A 24 16.05 -26.16 -23.48
C ALA A 24 16.43 -25.85 -24.94
N ALA A 25 16.17 -24.62 -25.39
CA ALA A 25 16.65 -24.14 -26.69
C ALA A 25 18.12 -23.72 -26.55
N VAL A 26 18.99 -24.52 -27.13
CA VAL A 26 20.38 -24.14 -27.42
C VAL A 26 20.35 -23.04 -28.48
N ASP A 27 21.00 -21.91 -28.19
CA ASP A 27 21.18 -20.80 -29.13
C ASP A 27 21.99 -21.28 -30.35
N PRO A 28 21.42 -21.33 -31.58
CA PRO A 28 22.15 -21.91 -32.70
C PRO A 28 23.20 -20.95 -33.29
N PHE A 29 23.21 -19.65 -32.93
CA PHE A 29 24.15 -18.68 -33.52
C PHE A 29 24.47 -17.50 -32.58
N PRO A 30 25.49 -17.60 -31.70
CA PRO A 30 25.90 -16.49 -30.87
C PRO A 30 26.58 -15.41 -31.73
N GLY A 31 26.03 -14.19 -31.76
CA GLY A 31 26.76 -13.00 -32.23
C GLY A 31 26.11 -12.07 -33.26
N ARG A 32 24.78 -12.04 -33.45
CA ARG A 32 24.12 -11.01 -34.29
C ARG A 32 23.05 -10.21 -33.53
N PRO A 33 22.97 -8.88 -33.69
CA PRO A 33 21.94 -8.06 -33.06
C PRO A 33 20.57 -8.32 -33.71
N VAL A 34 19.55 -8.59 -32.89
CA VAL A 34 18.18 -8.81 -33.33
C VAL A 34 17.52 -7.45 -33.63
N ALA A 35 17.20 -7.20 -34.91
CA ALA A 35 16.37 -6.07 -35.32
C ALA A 35 14.88 -6.41 -35.14
N PRO A 36 14.01 -5.44 -34.79
CA PRO A 36 12.59 -5.69 -34.58
C PRO A 36 11.90 -6.05 -35.91
N VAL A 37 11.25 -7.22 -35.95
CA VAL A 37 10.44 -7.66 -37.11
C VAL A 37 9.17 -6.80 -37.16
N ARG A 38 9.09 -5.91 -38.16
CA ARG A 38 7.82 -5.32 -38.60
C ARG A 38 7.12 -6.32 -39.52
N CYS A 39 6.08 -7.00 -39.07
CA CYS A 39 5.16 -7.69 -39.97
C CYS A 39 4.25 -6.64 -40.64
N SER A 40 4.69 -6.15 -41.79
CA SER A 40 3.81 -5.49 -42.77
C SER A 40 3.20 -6.60 -43.62
N CYS A 41 1.91 -6.91 -43.43
CA CYS A 41 1.19 -7.79 -44.35
C CYS A 41 1.00 -7.05 -45.68
N ASP A 42 1.71 -7.50 -46.72
CA ASP A 42 1.51 -7.03 -48.09
C ASP A 42 0.22 -7.65 -48.65
N PRO A 43 -0.80 -6.86 -49.04
CA PRO A 43 -2.07 -7.37 -49.55
C PRO A 43 -1.95 -8.07 -50.91
N ALA A 44 -0.79 -8.03 -51.58
CA ALA A 44 -0.57 -8.67 -52.88
C ALA A 44 -0.10 -10.15 -52.80
N HIS A 45 0.14 -10.69 -51.61
CA HIS A 45 0.56 -12.09 -51.43
C HIS A 45 -0.30 -12.82 -50.38
N PRO A 46 -1.32 -13.61 -50.79
CA PRO A 46 -1.99 -14.48 -49.84
C PRO A 46 -0.98 -15.50 -49.32
N LEU A 47 -0.81 -15.53 -48.01
CA LEU A 47 0.04 -16.44 -47.24
C LEU A 47 -0.09 -17.87 -47.79
N ARG A 48 0.92 -18.36 -48.53
CA ARG A 48 1.08 -19.79 -48.85
C ARG A 48 1.55 -20.52 -47.59
N LEU A 49 0.71 -20.55 -46.57
CA LEU A 49 0.84 -21.50 -45.48
C LEU A 49 0.23 -22.82 -45.96
N PRO A 50 0.86 -23.99 -45.71
CA PRO A 50 0.37 -25.30 -46.15
C PRO A 50 -0.83 -25.79 -45.32
N CYS A 51 -1.67 -24.88 -44.87
CA CYS A 51 -2.71 -25.05 -43.85
C CYS A 51 -3.99 -24.34 -44.27
N ASP A 52 -5.15 -24.89 -43.90
CA ASP A 52 -6.42 -24.20 -44.05
C ASP A 52 -6.54 -23.13 -42.94
N LEU A 53 -6.86 -21.90 -43.34
CA LEU A 53 -7.08 -20.77 -42.43
C LEU A 53 -8.51 -20.79 -41.88
N VAL A 54 -8.66 -20.64 -40.56
CA VAL A 54 -9.95 -20.60 -39.86
C VAL A 54 -9.96 -19.52 -38.78
N TRP A 55 -11.14 -18.97 -38.47
CA TRP A 55 -11.37 -18.10 -37.31
C TRP A 55 -11.54 -18.95 -36.05
N ALA A 56 -10.69 -18.74 -35.04
CA ALA A 56 -10.96 -19.22 -33.69
C ALA A 56 -10.97 -18.01 -32.74
N THR A 57 -12.05 -17.25 -32.81
CA THR A 57 -12.27 -16.03 -32.03
C THR A 57 -13.64 -16.11 -31.38
N THR A 58 -13.85 -15.38 -30.30
CA THR A 58 -15.17 -15.26 -29.65
C THR A 58 -16.20 -14.50 -30.50
N TRP A 59 -15.78 -13.88 -31.61
CA TRP A 59 -16.68 -13.23 -32.57
C TRP A 59 -17.29 -14.25 -33.54
N GLU A 60 -16.82 -15.50 -33.50
CA GLU A 60 -17.29 -16.60 -34.33
C GLU A 60 -17.44 -16.19 -35.81
N SER A 61 -18.66 -16.30 -36.36
CA SER A 61 -18.97 -15.96 -37.75
C SER A 61 -18.94 -14.46 -38.04
N GLU A 62 -19.09 -13.60 -37.03
CA GLU A 62 -19.03 -12.15 -37.18
C GLU A 62 -17.62 -11.66 -37.56
N ALA A 63 -16.58 -12.47 -37.30
CA ALA A 63 -15.22 -12.17 -37.75
C ALA A 63 -15.11 -12.04 -39.29
N ASN A 64 -15.95 -12.76 -40.04
CA ASN A 64 -16.01 -12.62 -41.50
C ASN A 64 -16.63 -11.30 -41.95
N GLU A 65 -17.51 -10.73 -41.14
CA GLU A 65 -18.19 -9.47 -41.46
C GLU A 65 -17.33 -8.27 -41.10
N TYR A 66 -16.68 -8.30 -39.92
CA TYR A 66 -15.98 -7.14 -39.37
C TYR A 66 -14.46 -7.17 -39.55
N LEU A 67 -13.81 -8.35 -39.54
CA LEU A 67 -12.35 -8.46 -39.55
C LEU A 67 -11.79 -8.85 -40.92
N ALA A 68 -12.44 -9.77 -41.63
CA ALA A 68 -11.96 -10.24 -42.93
C ALA A 68 -11.77 -9.10 -43.97
N PRO A 69 -12.68 -8.12 -44.11
CA PRO A 69 -12.49 -7.01 -45.06
C PRO A 69 -11.31 -6.11 -44.67
N PHE A 70 -11.10 -5.90 -43.38
CA PHE A 70 -10.00 -5.08 -42.85
C PHE A 70 -8.62 -5.72 -43.04
N LEU A 71 -8.58 -7.06 -43.01
CA LEU A 71 -7.35 -7.84 -43.16
C LEU A 71 -7.11 -8.32 -44.59
N GLY A 72 -8.01 -8.02 -45.53
CA GLY A 72 -7.92 -8.47 -46.92
C GLY A 72 -8.06 -9.99 -47.07
N LEU A 73 -8.75 -10.65 -46.14
CA LEU A 73 -8.94 -12.10 -46.13
C LEU A 73 -10.28 -12.47 -46.78
N PRO A 74 -10.38 -13.62 -47.48
CA PRO A 74 -11.66 -14.18 -47.88
C PRO A 74 -12.46 -14.62 -46.64
N GLN A 75 -13.75 -14.94 -46.81
CA GLN A 75 -14.50 -15.55 -45.72
C GLN A 75 -13.87 -16.88 -45.30
N LEU A 76 -13.54 -17.01 -44.02
CA LEU A 76 -12.90 -18.19 -43.44
C LEU A 76 -13.90 -19.00 -42.59
N PRO A 77 -13.75 -20.33 -42.52
CA PRO A 77 -14.52 -21.16 -41.60
C PRO A 77 -14.26 -20.77 -40.14
N VAL A 78 -15.22 -21.03 -39.25
CA VAL A 78 -15.14 -20.71 -37.82
C VAL A 78 -15.06 -21.99 -37.00
N VAL A 79 -14.21 -21.98 -35.97
CA VAL A 79 -14.14 -23.03 -34.96
C VAL A 79 -15.09 -22.68 -33.81
N SER A 80 -16.13 -23.49 -33.61
CA SER A 80 -17.02 -23.38 -32.45
C SER A 80 -16.43 -24.14 -31.25
N TRP A 81 -16.40 -23.48 -30.10
CA TRP A 81 -15.99 -24.07 -28.83
C TRP A 81 -17.24 -24.44 -28.03
N PRO A 82 -17.29 -25.62 -27.37
CA PRO A 82 -18.45 -25.98 -26.55
C PRO A 82 -18.60 -25.03 -25.35
N ASP A 83 -19.85 -24.65 -25.06
CA ASP A 83 -20.22 -23.80 -23.92
C ASP A 83 -20.04 -24.59 -22.60
N PRO A 84 -19.44 -24.03 -21.53
CA PRO A 84 -19.08 -24.79 -20.33
C PRO A 84 -20.29 -25.25 -19.47
N SER A 85 -21.52 -25.04 -19.94
CA SER A 85 -22.77 -25.45 -19.26
C SER A 85 -23.35 -26.79 -19.72
N GLU A 86 -22.71 -27.50 -20.65
CA GLU A 86 -23.07 -28.88 -20.99
C GLU A 86 -22.20 -29.87 -20.19
N GLU A 87 -22.82 -30.78 -19.43
CA GLU A 87 -22.12 -31.79 -18.65
C GLU A 87 -21.19 -32.64 -19.54
N PRO A 88 -19.96 -32.96 -19.10
CA PRO A 88 -19.01 -33.70 -19.94
C PRO A 88 -19.44 -35.16 -20.08
N GLU A 89 -19.95 -35.52 -21.25
CA GLU A 89 -20.05 -36.90 -21.73
C GLU A 89 -18.65 -37.56 -21.77
N PRO A 90 -18.51 -38.86 -21.46
CA PRO A 90 -17.20 -39.48 -21.31
C PRO A 90 -16.47 -39.60 -22.65
N PHE A 91 -15.20 -39.18 -22.63
CA PHE A 91 -14.18 -39.27 -23.68
C PHE A 91 -14.47 -40.26 -24.82
N THR A 92 -14.88 -39.71 -25.96
CA THR A 92 -14.68 -40.32 -27.28
C THR A 92 -14.12 -39.28 -28.25
N ASN A 93 -12.99 -39.61 -28.89
CA ASN A 93 -12.30 -38.74 -29.83
C ASN A 93 -13.18 -38.43 -31.05
N HIS A 94 -13.73 -37.21 -31.13
CA HIS A 94 -14.28 -36.65 -32.37
C HIS A 94 -13.63 -35.30 -32.69
N PRO A 95 -13.25 -35.03 -33.96
CA PRO A 95 -12.69 -33.74 -34.36
C PRO A 95 -13.75 -32.62 -34.30
N ALA A 96 -13.31 -31.40 -34.01
CA ALA A 96 -14.14 -30.18 -33.94
C ALA A 96 -15.08 -30.04 -35.15
N ARG A 97 -16.36 -29.75 -34.90
CA ARG A 97 -17.38 -29.57 -35.94
C ARG A 97 -17.30 -28.14 -36.49
N ILE A 98 -17.07 -28.00 -37.79
CA ILE A 98 -17.15 -26.73 -38.51
C ILE A 98 -18.59 -26.57 -39.01
N HIS A 99 -19.28 -25.50 -38.59
CA HIS A 99 -20.65 -25.18 -39.03
C HIS A 99 -20.69 -23.93 -39.92
N GLN A 100 -21.52 -23.94 -40.97
CA GLN A 100 -21.88 -22.76 -41.76
C GLN A 100 -23.06 -22.02 -41.10
N ALA A 101 -22.96 -20.69 -41.01
CA ALA A 101 -23.89 -19.84 -40.28
C ALA A 101 -25.29 -19.76 -40.92
N GLY A 102 -26.35 -19.86 -40.10
CA GLY A 102 -27.72 -19.54 -40.49
C GLY A 102 -28.71 -19.50 -39.33
N GLY A 103 -29.33 -18.34 -39.11
CA GLY A 103 -30.71 -18.21 -38.60
C GLY A 103 -30.92 -17.77 -37.13
N VAL A 104 -31.41 -16.53 -36.96
CA VAL A 104 -31.83 -15.85 -35.72
C VAL A 104 -33.18 -16.37 -35.18
N ARG A 105 -33.38 -16.50 -33.85
CA ARG A 105 -34.72 -16.63 -33.21
C ARG A 105 -34.87 -15.73 -31.98
N GLN A 106 -35.97 -14.97 -31.94
CA GLN A 106 -36.45 -14.14 -30.83
C GLN A 106 -37.29 -14.95 -29.81
N TYR A 107 -37.20 -14.60 -28.53
CA TYR A 107 -38.12 -15.07 -27.48
C TYR A 107 -38.88 -13.90 -26.81
N GLY A 108 -40.16 -14.13 -26.52
CA GLY A 108 -41.21 -13.14 -26.24
C GLY A 108 -41.37 -12.69 -24.78
N GLN A 109 -42.14 -11.61 -24.64
CA GLN A 109 -42.56 -10.93 -23.40
C GLN A 109 -43.73 -11.64 -22.70
N GLU A 110 -43.68 -11.73 -21.37
CA GLU A 110 -44.85 -11.97 -20.51
C GLU A 110 -45.13 -10.79 -19.57
N ARG A 111 -46.43 -10.47 -19.46
CA ARG A 111 -47.01 -9.32 -18.76
C ARG A 111 -47.29 -9.63 -17.29
N TYR A 112 -46.96 -8.70 -16.40
CA TYR A 112 -47.38 -8.72 -14.99
C TYR A 112 -48.53 -7.72 -14.74
N ARG A 113 -49.53 -8.11 -13.93
CA ARG A 113 -50.77 -7.37 -13.62
C ARG A 113 -50.75 -6.98 -12.13
N PRO A 114 -51.06 -5.73 -11.71
CA PRO A 114 -50.97 -5.35 -10.30
C PRO A 114 -52.32 -5.50 -9.57
N GLN A 115 -52.28 -5.95 -8.32
CA GLN A 115 -53.40 -5.87 -7.38
C GLN A 115 -53.19 -4.72 -6.40
N GLN A 116 -54.20 -3.86 -6.30
CA GLN A 116 -54.33 -2.77 -5.33
C GLN A 116 -54.76 -3.32 -3.96
N THR A 117 -54.20 -2.80 -2.87
CA THR A 117 -54.90 -2.71 -1.56
C THR A 117 -54.34 -1.58 -0.68
N GLY A 118 -55.26 -0.80 -0.09
CA GLY A 118 -55.18 -0.30 1.28
C GLY A 118 -54.35 0.95 1.60
N ARG A 119 -55.01 2.12 1.66
CA ARG A 119 -54.51 3.30 2.40
C ARG A 119 -54.50 3.02 3.90
N LEU A 120 -53.37 3.25 4.57
CA LEU A 120 -53.29 3.44 6.02
C LEU A 120 -52.48 4.70 6.34
N ALA A 121 -53.03 5.49 7.27
CA ALA A 121 -52.50 6.73 7.81
C ALA A 121 -51.24 6.53 8.67
N GLY A 122 -50.14 6.11 8.02
CA GLY A 122 -48.78 6.08 8.57
C GLY A 122 -47.75 6.78 7.68
N THR A 123 -48.21 7.40 6.60
CA THR A 123 -47.36 7.91 5.51
C THR A 123 -46.54 9.14 5.87
N SER A 124 -46.93 9.99 6.82
CA SER A 124 -46.12 11.18 7.16
C SER A 124 -44.84 10.83 7.93
N SER A 125 -44.91 9.94 8.93
CA SER A 125 -43.73 9.51 9.69
C SER A 125 -42.81 8.60 8.87
N LEU A 126 -43.38 7.75 8.02
CA LEU A 126 -42.62 6.89 7.10
C LEU A 126 -42.04 7.66 5.92
N MET A 127 -42.71 8.67 5.35
CA MET A 127 -42.13 9.53 4.31
C MET A 127 -41.04 10.44 4.86
N THR A 128 -41.16 10.93 6.10
CA THR A 128 -40.10 11.74 6.72
C THR A 128 -38.87 10.88 7.06
N ARG A 129 -39.09 9.63 7.50
CA ARG A 129 -38.01 8.68 7.78
C ARG A 129 -37.39 8.10 6.51
N ALA A 130 -38.18 7.83 5.48
CA ALA A 130 -37.72 7.40 4.16
C ALA A 130 -37.02 8.53 3.41
N GLY A 131 -37.49 9.78 3.53
CA GLY A 131 -36.83 10.97 2.97
C GLY A 131 -35.51 11.32 3.65
N ARG A 132 -35.40 11.10 4.97
CA ARG A 132 -34.10 11.18 5.67
C ARG A 132 -33.16 10.04 5.29
N ARG A 133 -33.66 8.80 5.15
CA ARG A 133 -32.85 7.65 4.72
C ARG A 133 -32.33 7.81 3.29
N SER A 134 -33.19 8.23 2.36
CA SER A 134 -32.80 8.46 0.97
C SER A 134 -31.84 9.65 0.83
N GLY A 135 -32.04 10.72 1.62
CA GLY A 135 -31.09 11.84 1.67
C GLY A 135 -29.71 11.43 2.21
N GLN A 136 -29.66 10.55 3.20
CA GLN A 136 -28.41 10.06 3.81
C GLN A 136 -27.69 9.01 2.93
N GLU A 137 -28.43 8.13 2.25
CA GLU A 137 -27.89 7.20 1.25
C GLU A 137 -27.28 7.95 0.05
N ASN A 138 -28.00 8.94 -0.50
CA ASN A 138 -27.50 9.77 -1.61
C ASN A 138 -26.23 10.56 -1.25
N GLY A 139 -26.10 11.01 0.01
CA GLY A 139 -24.91 11.72 0.50
C GLY A 139 -23.68 10.80 0.57
N MET A 140 -23.85 9.56 1.03
CA MET A 140 -22.77 8.58 1.12
C MET A 140 -22.31 8.09 -0.26
N ASP A 141 -23.25 7.89 -1.20
CA ASP A 141 -22.93 7.51 -2.58
C ASP A 141 -22.16 8.63 -3.31
N ALA A 142 -22.53 9.90 -3.05
CA ALA A 142 -21.81 11.06 -3.59
C ALA A 142 -20.40 11.18 -2.98
N ALA A 143 -20.27 11.01 -1.66
CA ALA A 143 -18.97 10.98 -0.98
C ALA A 143 -18.03 9.92 -1.56
N LEU A 144 -18.53 8.69 -1.71
CA LEU A 144 -17.77 7.58 -2.29
C LEU A 144 -17.38 7.87 -3.74
N SER A 145 -18.29 8.42 -4.54
CA SER A 145 -18.02 8.81 -5.93
C SER A 145 -16.92 9.87 -6.02
N LEU A 146 -16.92 10.86 -5.12
CA LEU A 146 -15.88 11.90 -5.06
C LEU A 146 -14.52 11.31 -4.67
N ILE A 147 -14.50 10.40 -3.70
CA ILE A 147 -13.29 9.69 -3.27
C ILE A 147 -12.70 8.86 -4.42
N LEU A 148 -13.54 8.09 -5.11
CA LEU A 148 -13.12 7.28 -6.26
C LEU A 148 -12.64 8.16 -7.42
N LEU A 149 -13.32 9.28 -7.69
CA LEU A 149 -12.89 10.25 -8.68
C LEU A 149 -11.54 10.85 -8.30
N ALA A 150 -11.32 11.21 -7.04
CA ALA A 150 -10.05 11.74 -6.57
C ALA A 150 -8.89 10.75 -6.75
N LEU A 151 -9.10 9.47 -6.39
CA LEU A 151 -8.13 8.41 -6.62
C LEU A 151 -7.82 8.20 -8.11
N PHE A 152 -8.86 8.21 -8.96
CA PHE A 152 -8.71 8.07 -10.40
C PHE A 152 -7.92 9.25 -10.99
N LEU A 153 -8.28 10.48 -10.64
CA LEU A 153 -7.59 11.70 -11.08
C LEU A 153 -6.13 11.71 -10.59
N TRP A 154 -5.88 11.27 -9.35
CA TRP A 154 -4.53 11.09 -8.83
C TRP A 154 -3.73 10.12 -9.71
N GLY A 155 -4.30 8.97 -10.09
CA GLY A 155 -3.67 8.03 -11.01
C GLY A 155 -3.23 8.69 -12.33
N LEU A 156 -4.11 9.52 -12.91
CA LEU A 156 -3.83 10.23 -14.18
C LEU A 156 -2.76 11.32 -14.07
N CYS A 157 -2.64 11.97 -12.90
CA CYS A 157 -1.78 13.15 -12.73
C CYS A 157 -0.55 12.93 -11.84
N SER A 158 -0.45 11.80 -11.13
CA SER A 158 0.57 11.51 -10.10
C SER A 158 2.00 11.83 -10.56
N ARG A 159 2.39 11.43 -11.77
CA ARG A 159 3.72 11.74 -12.33
C ARG A 159 3.95 13.24 -12.55
N ARG A 160 2.93 14.00 -12.95
CA ARG A 160 3.03 15.46 -13.10
C ARG A 160 3.08 16.14 -11.73
N VAL A 161 2.28 15.69 -10.78
CA VAL A 161 2.27 16.24 -9.42
C VAL A 161 3.58 15.96 -8.69
N ALA A 162 4.17 14.77 -8.89
CA ALA A 162 5.49 14.44 -8.36
C ALA A 162 6.60 15.37 -8.92
N LYS A 163 6.48 15.84 -10.17
CA LYS A 163 7.41 16.86 -10.72
C LYS A 163 7.27 18.23 -10.06
N ALA A 164 6.09 18.54 -9.53
CA ALA A 164 5.84 19.74 -8.73
C ALA A 164 6.27 19.56 -7.26
N GLU A 165 6.98 18.46 -6.94
CA GLU A 165 7.48 18.13 -5.61
C GLU A 165 6.37 17.98 -4.54
N LEU A 166 5.13 17.77 -4.98
CA LEU A 166 3.97 17.49 -4.12
C LEU A 166 3.79 15.98 -3.96
N THR A 167 3.74 15.52 -2.72
CA THR A 167 3.52 14.10 -2.39
C THR A 167 2.03 13.77 -2.32
N GLY A 168 1.68 12.49 -2.54
CA GLY A 168 0.30 12.01 -2.39
C GLY A 168 -0.34 12.42 -1.05
N PRO A 169 0.35 12.24 0.10
CA PRO A 169 -0.14 12.72 1.39
C PRO A 169 -0.52 14.20 1.40
N VAL A 170 0.32 15.11 0.91
CA VAL A 170 0.02 16.55 0.86
C VAL A 170 -1.27 16.81 0.09
N VAL A 171 -1.41 16.18 -1.08
CA VAL A 171 -2.59 16.36 -1.94
C VAL A 171 -3.86 15.84 -1.29
N PHE A 172 -3.83 14.64 -0.71
CA PHE A 172 -5.02 14.04 -0.11
C PHE A 172 -5.40 14.70 1.22
N VAL A 173 -4.45 15.20 2.01
CA VAL A 173 -4.75 16.02 3.19
C VAL A 173 -5.46 17.32 2.79
N LEU A 174 -4.94 18.04 1.79
CA LEU A 174 -5.56 19.26 1.28
C LEU A 174 -6.94 19.00 0.68
N LEU A 175 -7.07 17.93 -0.09
CA LEU A 175 -8.36 17.53 -0.67
C LEU A 175 -9.37 17.22 0.43
N GLY A 176 -8.98 16.49 1.48
CA GLY A 176 -9.85 16.18 2.61
C GLY A 176 -10.35 17.45 3.30
N LEU A 177 -9.44 18.40 3.55
CA LEU A 177 -9.79 19.69 4.16
C LEU A 177 -10.75 20.51 3.27
N VAL A 178 -10.49 20.57 1.96
CA VAL A 178 -11.37 21.25 1.00
C VAL A 178 -12.74 20.56 0.91
N MET A 179 -12.78 19.24 0.99
CA MET A 179 -14.03 18.49 0.97
C MET A 179 -14.85 18.72 2.25
N HIS A 180 -14.21 18.88 3.41
CA HIS A 180 -14.85 19.28 4.67
C HIS A 180 -15.48 20.68 4.59
N GLU A 181 -14.72 21.67 4.10
CA GLU A 181 -15.13 23.09 4.06
C GLU A 181 -16.05 23.44 2.86
N GLY A 182 -15.81 22.82 1.70
CA GLY A 182 -16.25 23.32 0.40
C GLY A 182 -17.45 22.61 -0.23
N ILE A 183 -17.85 21.44 0.27
CA ILE A 183 -18.99 20.67 -0.27
C ILE A 183 -20.07 20.59 0.80
N GLY A 184 -20.70 21.73 1.10
CA GLY A 184 -21.67 21.94 2.20
C GLY A 184 -22.97 21.12 2.15
N SER A 185 -22.97 19.96 1.49
CA SER A 185 -24.09 19.02 1.39
C SER A 185 -23.68 17.54 1.37
N VAL A 186 -22.39 17.21 1.39
CA VAL A 186 -21.90 15.83 1.47
C VAL A 186 -21.31 15.61 2.85
N ASP A 187 -22.08 14.97 3.72
CA ASP A 187 -21.61 14.56 5.04
C ASP A 187 -20.54 13.47 4.87
N LEU A 188 -19.28 13.90 4.84
CA LEU A 188 -18.12 13.05 4.63
C LEU A 188 -17.67 12.33 5.89
N ALA A 189 -18.35 12.54 7.02
CA ALA A 189 -18.02 11.85 8.26
C ALA A 189 -18.39 10.37 8.12
N PRO A 190 -17.42 9.49 7.78
CA PRO A 190 -17.70 8.07 7.73
C PRO A 190 -18.02 7.63 9.16
N SER A 191 -18.75 6.53 9.32
CA SER A 191 -18.96 6.01 10.67
C SER A 191 -17.59 5.79 11.36
N PRO A 192 -17.44 6.10 12.67
CA PRO A 192 -16.18 5.88 13.38
C PRO A 192 -15.66 4.46 13.20
N LYS A 193 -16.56 3.47 13.17
CA LYS A 193 -16.27 2.07 12.87
C LYS A 193 -15.63 1.87 11.49
N THR A 194 -16.11 2.56 10.45
CA THR A 194 -15.52 2.49 9.11
C THR A 194 -14.10 3.06 9.09
N VAL A 195 -13.90 4.20 9.76
CA VAL A 195 -12.57 4.84 9.88
C VAL A 195 -11.60 3.91 10.60
N LYS A 196 -12.03 3.30 11.71
CA LYS A 196 -11.25 2.31 12.46
C LYS A 196 -10.82 1.14 11.58
N VAL A 197 -11.78 0.45 10.95
CA VAL A 197 -11.49 -0.73 10.11
C VAL A 197 -10.53 -0.37 8.98
N LEU A 198 -10.71 0.79 8.35
CA LEU A 198 -9.80 1.27 7.31
C LEU A 198 -8.39 1.50 7.87
N ALA A 199 -8.27 2.15 9.03
CA ALA A 199 -6.98 2.44 9.66
C ALA A 199 -6.26 1.16 10.10
N GLU A 200 -6.98 0.20 10.71
CA GLU A 200 -6.46 -1.11 11.12
C GLU A 200 -5.94 -1.92 9.92
N ILE A 201 -6.72 -2.03 8.85
CA ILE A 201 -6.31 -2.72 7.61
C ILE A 201 -5.08 -2.05 7.01
N THR A 202 -5.11 -0.72 6.90
CA THR A 202 -4.01 0.05 6.30
C THR A 202 -2.72 -0.15 7.08
N LEU A 203 -2.74 0.04 8.41
CA LEU A 203 -1.56 -0.11 9.24
C LEU A 203 -1.06 -1.57 9.26
N THR A 204 -1.96 -2.54 9.31
CA THR A 204 -1.60 -3.97 9.25
C THR A 204 -0.83 -4.30 7.97
N TRP A 205 -1.33 -3.88 6.82
CA TRP A 205 -0.64 -4.11 5.54
C TRP A 205 0.68 -3.35 5.45
N VAL A 206 0.72 -2.10 5.91
CA VAL A 206 1.96 -1.31 5.92
C VAL A 206 3.02 -1.99 6.79
N LEU A 207 2.69 -2.28 8.06
CA LEU A 207 3.60 -2.92 9.02
C LEU A 207 4.12 -4.26 8.51
N PHE A 208 3.23 -5.12 8.01
CA PHE A 208 3.61 -6.43 7.49
C PHE A 208 4.54 -6.28 6.28
N THR A 209 4.15 -5.46 5.31
CA THR A 209 4.88 -5.38 4.05
C THR A 209 6.23 -4.68 4.23
N ASP A 210 6.34 -3.67 5.09
CA ASP A 210 7.60 -3.00 5.39
C ASP A 210 8.58 -3.93 6.11
N ALA A 211 8.08 -4.74 7.04
CA ALA A 211 8.86 -5.78 7.70
C ALA A 211 9.34 -6.88 6.72
N ALA A 212 8.45 -7.35 5.84
CA ALA A 212 8.75 -8.44 4.90
C ALA A 212 9.78 -8.08 3.82
N ARG A 213 9.95 -6.79 3.52
CA ARG A 213 10.95 -6.28 2.56
C ARG A 213 12.39 -6.45 3.05
N LEU A 214 12.60 -6.62 4.35
CA LEU A 214 13.94 -6.58 4.93
C LEU A 214 14.72 -7.84 4.58
N SER A 215 15.84 -7.65 3.92
CA SER A 215 16.76 -8.74 3.62
C SER A 215 17.87 -8.82 4.67
N VAL A 216 18.09 -10.02 5.20
CA VAL A 216 19.15 -10.29 6.18
C VAL A 216 20.52 -9.83 5.64
N ARG A 217 20.73 -9.99 4.33
CA ARG A 217 21.97 -9.58 3.65
C ARG A 217 22.15 -8.05 3.54
N SER A 218 21.09 -7.29 3.22
CA SER A 218 21.19 -5.82 3.14
C SER A 218 21.37 -5.18 4.51
N VAL A 219 20.69 -5.73 5.53
CA VAL A 219 20.81 -5.29 6.93
C VAL A 219 22.24 -5.52 7.44
N ARG A 220 22.89 -6.62 7.06
CA ARG A 220 24.26 -6.94 7.51
C ARG A 220 25.31 -5.94 7.02
N ALA A 221 25.15 -5.34 5.83
CA ALA A 221 26.15 -4.44 5.24
C ALA A 221 26.36 -3.16 6.07
N ASP A 222 25.28 -2.60 6.60
CA ASP A 222 25.28 -1.37 7.41
C ASP A 222 24.64 -1.58 8.79
N LEU A 223 24.74 -2.80 9.32
CA LEU A 223 24.07 -3.22 10.56
C LEU A 223 24.32 -2.25 11.72
N ARG A 224 25.56 -1.77 11.86
CA ARG A 224 25.93 -0.82 12.91
C ARG A 224 25.16 0.49 12.77
N LEU A 225 24.88 0.98 11.57
CA LEU A 225 24.11 2.20 11.36
C LEU A 225 22.63 1.97 11.74
N TYR A 226 22.03 0.89 11.23
CA TYR A 226 20.62 0.58 11.46
C TYR A 226 20.32 0.30 12.94
N VAL A 227 21.16 -0.53 13.59
CA VAL A 227 21.01 -0.83 15.02
C VAL A 227 21.16 0.43 15.87
N ARG A 228 22.04 1.34 15.51
CA ARG A 228 22.20 2.59 16.27
C ARG A 228 20.98 3.50 16.13
N LEU A 229 20.43 3.65 14.92
CA LEU A 229 19.21 4.44 14.72
C LEU A 229 18.00 3.79 15.41
N LEU A 230 17.81 2.48 15.30
CA LEU A 230 16.61 1.79 15.79
C LEU A 230 16.68 1.35 17.26
N ALA A 231 17.82 0.86 17.74
CA ALA A 231 17.96 0.37 19.13
C ALA A 231 18.42 1.45 20.12
N VAL A 232 18.94 2.58 19.61
CA VAL A 232 19.35 3.73 20.46
C VAL A 232 18.57 4.98 20.09
N GLY A 233 18.61 5.40 18.83
CA GLY A 233 17.97 6.64 18.37
C GLY A 233 16.45 6.65 18.61
N LEU A 234 15.74 5.59 18.24
CA LEU A 234 14.30 5.49 18.39
C LEU A 234 13.84 5.48 19.87
N PRO A 235 14.38 4.63 20.77
CA PRO A 235 14.05 4.72 22.20
C PRO A 235 14.35 6.08 22.82
N LEU A 236 15.46 6.73 22.41
CA LEU A 236 15.77 8.09 22.84
C LEU A 236 14.76 9.12 22.29
N CYS A 237 14.28 8.97 21.05
CA CYS A 237 13.19 9.79 20.51
C CYS A 237 11.91 9.62 21.34
N ILE A 238 11.51 8.37 21.63
CA ILE A 238 10.32 8.08 22.44
C ILE A 238 10.46 8.70 23.83
N GLY A 239 11.58 8.44 24.52
CA GLY A 239 11.81 8.93 25.87
C GLY A 239 11.90 10.45 25.97
N LEU A 240 12.65 11.08 25.06
CA LEU A 240 12.77 12.56 25.02
C LEU A 240 11.44 13.20 24.61
N GLY A 241 10.73 12.61 23.65
CA GLY A 241 9.41 13.05 23.22
C GLY A 241 8.39 12.99 24.35
N ALA A 242 8.40 11.91 25.13
CA ALA A 242 7.54 11.76 26.30
C ALA A 242 7.90 12.74 27.42
N LEU A 243 9.19 12.89 27.73
CA LEU A 243 9.64 13.83 28.76
C LEU A 243 9.25 15.27 28.43
N LEU A 244 9.44 15.69 27.18
CA LEU A 244 9.05 17.03 26.75
C LEU A 244 7.53 17.19 26.60
N ALA A 245 6.79 16.11 26.32
CA ALA A 245 5.33 16.15 26.32
C ALA A 245 4.82 16.44 27.74
N GLY A 246 5.30 15.70 28.75
CA GLY A 246 4.94 15.95 30.15
C GLY A 246 5.37 17.32 30.68
N ALA A 247 6.44 17.90 30.12
CA ALA A 247 6.92 19.22 30.53
C ALA A 247 6.21 20.40 29.83
N LEU A 248 5.84 20.24 28.56
CA LEU A 248 5.30 21.33 27.72
C LEU A 248 3.77 21.30 27.60
N LEU A 249 3.14 20.13 27.75
CA LEU A 249 1.70 19.98 27.63
C LEU A 249 1.08 19.98 29.04
N PRO A 250 0.20 20.95 29.35
CA PRO A 250 -0.37 21.04 30.68
C PRO A 250 -1.36 19.91 30.95
N GLY A 251 -1.22 19.25 32.11
CA GLY A 251 -2.19 18.27 32.61
C GLY A 251 -2.09 16.86 32.02
N VAL A 252 -1.18 16.60 31.07
CA VAL A 252 -1.04 15.26 30.49
C VAL A 252 -0.49 14.27 31.51
N SER A 253 -1.10 13.08 31.57
CA SER A 253 -0.60 11.99 32.40
C SER A 253 0.74 11.44 31.86
N GLY A 254 1.48 10.69 32.69
CA GLY A 254 2.70 10.01 32.25
C GLY A 254 2.46 9.05 31.08
N TRP A 255 1.31 8.36 31.05
CA TRP A 255 0.93 7.48 29.95
C TRP A 255 0.58 8.27 28.68
N ALA A 256 -0.16 9.38 28.81
CA ALA A 256 -0.43 10.29 27.68
C ALA A 256 0.85 10.86 27.08
N ALA A 257 1.81 11.26 27.93
CA ALA A 257 3.12 11.72 27.49
C ALA A 257 3.91 10.61 26.76
N LEU A 258 3.90 9.38 27.29
CA LEU A 258 4.50 8.22 26.62
C LEU A 258 3.84 7.94 25.26
N PHE A 259 2.51 8.01 25.19
CA PHE A 259 1.77 7.85 23.94
C PHE A 259 2.21 8.88 22.91
N VAL A 260 2.25 10.16 23.27
CA VAL A 260 2.68 11.23 22.35
C VAL A 260 4.11 10.98 21.87
N GLY A 261 5.03 10.63 22.79
CA GLY A 261 6.41 10.29 22.44
C GLY A 261 6.52 9.08 21.51
N ALA A 262 5.76 8.01 21.78
CA ALA A 262 5.76 6.77 21.00
C ALA A 262 5.09 6.93 19.64
N ALA A 263 3.90 7.54 19.58
CA ALA A 263 3.12 7.73 18.35
C ALA A 263 3.82 8.69 17.37
N LEU A 264 4.59 9.65 17.89
CA LEU A 264 5.37 10.58 17.08
C LEU A 264 6.83 10.20 16.91
N ALA A 265 7.30 9.03 17.37
CA ALA A 265 8.68 8.62 17.15
C ALA A 265 8.95 7.97 15.76
N PRO A 266 8.01 7.24 15.15
CA PRO A 266 8.19 6.68 13.82
C PRO A 266 8.25 7.74 12.72
N THR A 267 8.73 7.32 11.55
CA THR A 267 9.02 8.20 10.42
C THR A 267 8.55 7.58 9.12
N ASP A 268 8.09 8.39 8.18
CA ASP A 268 7.49 7.95 6.91
C ASP A 268 8.25 8.50 5.70
N ALA A 269 9.09 7.67 5.10
CA ALA A 269 9.88 8.01 3.94
C ALA A 269 9.03 8.47 2.72
N ALA A 270 7.74 8.13 2.66
CA ALA A 270 6.85 8.57 1.57
C ALA A 270 6.64 10.10 1.56
N LEU A 271 6.69 10.75 2.72
CA LEU A 271 6.65 12.22 2.80
C LEU A 271 7.95 12.86 2.29
N GLY A 272 9.05 12.12 2.36
CA GLY A 272 10.37 12.49 1.83
C GLY A 272 10.62 12.01 0.40
N ALA A 273 9.60 11.59 -0.35
CA ALA A 273 9.73 10.92 -1.65
C ALA A 273 10.68 11.64 -2.64
N SER A 274 10.62 12.97 -2.73
CA SER A 274 11.50 13.75 -3.61
C SER A 274 13.00 13.61 -3.26
N MET A 275 13.34 13.44 -1.97
CA MET A 275 14.70 13.17 -1.50
C MET A 275 15.08 11.72 -1.77
N MET A 276 14.17 10.79 -1.50
CA MET A 276 14.41 9.35 -1.68
C MET A 276 14.62 8.94 -3.14
N GLY A 277 14.00 9.64 -4.09
CA GLY A 277 14.22 9.44 -5.52
C GLY A 277 15.40 10.22 -6.11
N ASN A 278 16.12 11.03 -5.31
CA ASN A 278 17.15 11.92 -5.82
C ASN A 278 18.53 11.22 -5.88
N PRO A 279 19.10 10.99 -7.09
CA PRO A 279 20.36 10.27 -7.23
C PRO A 279 21.58 11.03 -6.69
N VAL A 280 21.45 12.34 -6.46
CA VAL A 280 22.53 13.16 -5.87
C VAL A 280 22.71 12.84 -4.37
N VAL A 281 21.71 12.24 -3.71
CA VAL A 281 21.84 11.76 -2.33
C VAL A 281 22.46 10.35 -2.36
N PRO A 282 23.58 10.10 -1.65
CA PRO A 282 24.25 8.80 -1.62
C PRO A 282 23.27 7.67 -1.27
N GLU A 283 23.37 6.57 -2.01
CA GLU A 283 22.46 5.42 -1.88
C GLU A 283 22.45 4.87 -0.45
N ARG A 284 23.62 4.80 0.19
CA ARG A 284 23.76 4.37 1.58
C ARG A 284 22.88 5.16 2.56
N ILE A 285 22.78 6.48 2.38
CA ILE A 285 21.97 7.35 3.24
C ILE A 285 20.49 7.16 2.96
N ARG A 286 20.09 7.10 1.68
CA ARG A 286 18.70 6.82 1.30
C ARG A 286 18.25 5.46 1.82
N ARG A 287 19.09 4.44 1.69
CA ARG A 287 18.84 3.09 2.22
C ARG A 287 18.67 3.10 3.74
N ALA A 288 19.51 3.83 4.46
CA ALA A 288 19.39 3.93 5.92
C ALA A 288 18.09 4.57 6.37
N ILE A 289 17.66 5.65 5.72
CA ILE A 289 16.38 6.30 6.02
C ILE A 289 15.20 5.39 5.64
N ASN A 290 15.28 4.65 4.53
CA ASN A 290 14.23 3.70 4.14
C ASN A 290 14.09 2.55 5.14
N VAL A 291 15.21 1.96 5.57
CA VAL A 291 15.23 0.87 6.57
C VAL A 291 14.73 1.36 7.93
N GLU A 292 15.15 2.56 8.34
CA GLU A 292 14.64 3.18 9.56
C GLU A 292 13.12 3.36 9.51
N SER A 293 12.61 3.94 8.43
CA SER A 293 11.18 4.18 8.21
C SER A 293 10.35 2.89 8.12
N GLY A 294 10.89 1.81 7.57
CA GLY A 294 10.16 0.54 7.48
C GLY A 294 10.09 -0.24 8.79
N LEU A 295 11.06 -0.03 9.70
CA LEU A 295 11.14 -0.78 10.96
C LEU A 295 10.57 -0.04 12.17
N ASN A 296 10.66 1.28 12.18
CA ASN A 296 10.35 2.05 13.38
C ASN A 296 8.87 2.03 13.75
N ASP A 297 7.95 1.99 12.77
CA ASP A 297 6.51 1.88 12.99
C ASP A 297 6.20 0.65 13.87
N GLY A 298 6.67 -0.52 13.48
CA GLY A 298 6.45 -1.77 14.20
C GLY A 298 7.15 -1.86 15.56
N ILE A 299 8.32 -1.23 15.70
CA ILE A 299 9.06 -1.17 16.98
C ILE A 299 8.37 -0.20 17.96
N ALA A 300 7.73 0.86 17.47
CA ALA A 300 7.01 1.82 18.31
C ALA A 300 5.63 1.33 18.75
N THR A 301 4.95 0.51 17.94
CA THR A 301 3.61 -0.02 18.22
C THR A 301 3.45 -0.60 19.64
N PRO A 302 4.36 -1.44 20.18
CA PRO A 302 4.26 -1.91 21.56
C PRO A 302 4.16 -0.79 22.61
N PHE A 303 4.90 0.30 22.43
CA PHE A 303 4.87 1.44 23.33
C PHE A 303 3.56 2.23 23.20
N VAL A 304 3.04 2.36 21.97
CA VAL A 304 1.74 2.97 21.71
C VAL A 304 0.63 2.18 22.42
N VAL A 305 0.54 0.87 22.17
CA VAL A 305 -0.49 -0.01 22.77
C VAL A 305 -0.39 0.02 24.29
N LEU A 306 0.82 -0.14 24.85
CA LEU A 306 1.01 -0.08 26.29
C LEU A 306 0.58 1.26 26.89
N SER A 307 0.87 2.37 26.20
CA SER A 307 0.48 3.70 26.64
C SER A 307 -1.02 3.93 26.59
N LEU A 308 -1.72 3.47 25.54
CA LEU A 308 -3.18 3.54 25.45
C LEU A 308 -3.85 2.73 26.55
N ALA A 309 -3.40 1.48 26.76
CA ALA A 309 -3.87 0.65 27.86
C ALA A 309 -3.64 1.30 29.23
N GLY A 310 -2.50 1.97 29.41
CA GLY A 310 -2.18 2.73 30.63
C GLY A 310 -3.09 3.95 30.86
N ILE A 311 -3.43 4.69 29.79
CA ILE A 311 -4.40 5.80 29.87
C ILE A 311 -5.78 5.25 30.27
N ALA A 312 -6.27 4.23 29.56
CA ALA A 312 -7.56 3.62 29.84
C ALA A 312 -7.65 3.03 31.27
N ALA A 313 -6.56 2.45 31.77
CA ALA A 313 -6.49 1.94 33.14
C ALA A 313 -6.56 3.04 34.21
N LEU A 314 -6.01 4.23 33.94
CA LEU A 314 -6.15 5.39 34.83
C LEU A 314 -7.60 5.89 34.86
N GLU A 315 -8.28 5.93 33.71
CA GLU A 315 -9.69 6.30 33.60
C GLU A 315 -10.59 5.36 34.41
N ALA A 316 -10.28 4.06 34.37
CA ALA A 316 -11.00 3.02 35.10
C ALA A 316 -10.72 2.99 36.63
N GLY A 317 -9.91 3.90 37.17
CA GLY A 317 -9.66 4.01 38.62
C GLY A 317 -8.55 3.11 39.18
N GLY A 318 -7.61 2.63 38.35
CA GLY A 318 -6.36 2.02 38.82
C GLY A 318 -6.44 0.55 39.27
N GLY A 319 -7.40 -0.21 38.76
CA GLY A 319 -7.45 -1.67 38.95
C GLY A 319 -6.14 -2.34 38.52
N HIS A 320 -5.61 -3.24 39.34
CA HIS A 320 -4.32 -3.94 39.14
C HIS A 320 -4.27 -4.90 37.94
N GLU A 321 -5.30 -4.93 37.08
CA GLU A 321 -5.43 -5.88 35.97
C GLU A 321 -4.85 -5.38 34.63
N GLY A 322 -4.50 -4.09 34.49
CA GLY A 322 -4.24 -3.46 33.18
C GLY A 322 -2.86 -3.68 32.54
N HIS A 323 -1.75 -3.60 33.29
CA HIS A 323 -0.41 -3.58 32.66
C HIS A 323 0.14 -4.97 32.33
N GLY A 324 -0.21 -5.99 33.14
CA GLY A 324 0.21 -7.37 32.89
C GLY A 324 -0.43 -7.95 31.64
N GLY A 325 -1.71 -7.61 31.39
CA GLY A 325 -2.45 -8.03 30.20
C GLY A 325 -1.81 -7.54 28.91
N ALA A 326 -1.53 -6.24 28.79
CA ALA A 326 -0.90 -5.67 27.60
C ALA A 326 0.47 -6.29 27.30
N LEU A 327 1.32 -6.53 28.32
CA LEU A 327 2.60 -7.20 28.11
C LEU A 327 2.43 -8.64 27.62
N VAL A 328 1.47 -9.38 28.18
CA VAL A 328 1.16 -10.75 27.73
C VAL A 328 0.64 -10.75 26.30
N GLU A 329 -0.26 -9.84 25.94
CA GLU A 329 -0.76 -9.70 24.57
C GLU A 329 0.37 -9.41 23.57
N LEU A 330 1.33 -8.55 23.94
CA LEU A 330 2.52 -8.25 23.13
C LEU A 330 3.39 -9.50 22.95
N LEU A 331 3.66 -10.26 24.03
CA LEU A 331 4.45 -11.49 23.97
C LEU A 331 3.77 -12.57 23.12
N ILE A 332 2.45 -12.73 23.26
CA ILE A 332 1.66 -13.64 22.41
C ILE A 332 1.72 -13.17 20.96
N GLY A 333 1.57 -11.87 20.69
CA GLY A 333 1.67 -11.30 19.34
C GLY A 333 3.03 -11.58 18.69
N VAL A 334 4.14 -11.41 19.42
CA VAL A 334 5.49 -11.73 18.94
C VAL A 334 5.64 -13.23 18.65
N ALA A 335 5.28 -14.09 19.60
CA ALA A 335 5.43 -15.54 19.45
C ALA A 335 4.57 -16.09 18.31
N TYR A 336 3.29 -15.69 18.28
CA TYR A 336 2.32 -16.12 17.28
C TYR A 336 2.66 -15.58 15.89
N GLY A 337 2.94 -14.27 15.77
CA GLY A 337 3.32 -13.64 14.51
C GLY A 337 4.58 -14.27 13.92
N GLY A 338 5.60 -14.50 14.74
CA GLY A 338 6.84 -15.14 14.31
C GLY A 338 6.62 -16.57 13.80
N ALA A 339 5.83 -17.37 14.51
CA ALA A 339 5.49 -18.72 14.07
C ALA A 339 4.68 -18.71 12.77
N LEU A 340 3.63 -17.91 12.70
CA LEU A 340 2.75 -17.82 11.53
C LEU A 340 3.50 -17.34 10.29
N GLY A 341 4.30 -16.29 10.39
CA GLY A 341 5.05 -15.73 9.27
C GLY A 341 6.10 -16.70 8.72
N LEU A 342 6.84 -17.40 9.59
CA LEU A 342 7.82 -18.40 9.18
C LEU A 342 7.15 -19.58 8.46
N VAL A 343 6.08 -20.13 9.07
CA VAL A 343 5.35 -21.25 8.49
C VAL A 343 4.72 -20.86 7.15
N ALA A 344 4.06 -19.71 7.08
CA ALA A 344 3.42 -19.25 5.85
C ALA A 344 4.44 -18.96 4.74
N GLY A 345 5.59 -18.36 5.07
CA GLY A 345 6.68 -18.13 4.11
C GLY A 345 7.25 -19.43 3.55
N GLN A 346 7.49 -20.42 4.42
CA GLN A 346 7.94 -21.75 3.99
C GLN A 346 6.90 -22.47 3.12
N LEU A 347 5.63 -22.43 3.52
CA LEU A 347 4.54 -23.07 2.78
C LEU A 347 4.32 -22.43 1.41
N LEU A 348 4.33 -21.10 1.32
CA LEU A 348 4.15 -20.39 0.06
C LEU A 348 5.32 -20.68 -0.90
N ASN A 349 6.56 -20.61 -0.40
CA ASN A 349 7.74 -20.95 -1.20
C ASN A 349 7.68 -22.41 -1.65
N TRP A 350 7.35 -23.34 -0.75
CA TRP A 350 7.21 -24.76 -1.10
C TRP A 350 6.13 -24.98 -2.17
N ALA A 351 4.97 -24.32 -2.04
CA ALA A 351 3.87 -24.41 -3.00
C ALA A 351 4.27 -23.87 -4.39
N LEU A 352 5.00 -22.76 -4.45
CA LEU A 352 5.54 -22.21 -5.70
C LEU A 352 6.53 -23.18 -6.35
N HIS A 353 7.46 -23.75 -5.59
CA HIS A 353 8.44 -24.73 -6.12
C HIS A 353 7.79 -26.03 -6.61
N ARG A 354 6.67 -26.42 -6.00
CA ARG A 354 5.88 -27.59 -6.41
C ARG A 354 4.90 -27.30 -7.55
N GLY A 355 4.78 -26.05 -7.99
CA GLY A 355 3.79 -25.64 -8.99
C GLY A 355 2.33 -25.68 -8.50
N TRP A 356 2.11 -25.65 -7.19
CA TRP A 356 0.77 -25.61 -6.57
C TRP A 356 0.23 -24.18 -6.47
N ALA A 357 1.12 -23.20 -6.35
CA ALA A 357 0.80 -21.78 -6.39
C ALA A 357 1.34 -21.16 -7.68
N THR A 358 0.64 -20.14 -8.19
CA THR A 358 1.09 -19.34 -9.33
C THR A 358 1.69 -18.02 -8.85
N GLU A 359 2.60 -17.46 -9.65
CA GLU A 359 3.16 -16.13 -9.38
C GLU A 359 2.10 -15.03 -9.42
N ASP A 360 0.99 -15.24 -10.14
CA ASP A 360 -0.12 -14.28 -10.23
C ASP A 360 -0.93 -14.19 -8.91
N PHE A 361 -1.11 -15.32 -8.21
CA PHE A 361 -1.93 -15.37 -6.99
C PHE A 361 -1.11 -15.26 -5.70
N ALA A 362 0.19 -15.57 -5.73
CA ALA A 362 1.05 -15.46 -4.53
C ALA A 362 0.98 -14.06 -3.87
N PRO A 363 0.95 -12.93 -4.59
CA PRO A 363 0.82 -11.61 -3.98
C PRO A 363 -0.50 -11.41 -3.23
N ALA A 364 -1.60 -12.01 -3.72
CA ALA A 364 -2.88 -12.00 -3.01
C ALA A 364 -2.82 -12.85 -1.72
N ALA A 365 -2.10 -13.97 -1.75
CA ALA A 365 -1.87 -14.78 -0.54
C ALA A 365 -1.07 -14.01 0.52
N VAL A 366 -0.09 -13.19 0.12
CA VAL A 366 0.67 -12.31 1.04
C VAL A 366 -0.23 -11.24 1.65
N LEU A 367 -1.07 -10.58 0.85
CA LEU A 367 -2.06 -9.61 1.34
C LEU A 367 -2.99 -10.23 2.39
N ALA A 368 -3.47 -11.45 2.12
CA ALA A 368 -4.32 -12.21 3.03
C ALA A 368 -3.58 -12.61 4.31
N LEU A 369 -2.31 -13.04 4.20
CA LEU A 369 -1.46 -13.40 5.35
C LEU A 369 -1.28 -12.23 6.33
N ALA A 370 -1.13 -11.02 5.82
CA ALA A 370 -1.03 -9.83 6.66
C ALA A 370 -2.30 -9.64 7.53
N LEU A 371 -3.50 -9.70 6.94
CA LEU A 371 -4.76 -9.60 7.71
C LEU A 371 -5.00 -10.81 8.59
N LEU A 372 -4.66 -12.00 8.10
CA LEU A 372 -4.74 -13.24 8.89
C LEU A 372 -3.94 -13.07 10.17
N SER A 373 -2.67 -12.64 10.06
CA SER A 373 -1.81 -12.47 11.23
C SER A 373 -2.34 -11.48 12.27
N TYR A 374 -3.01 -10.41 11.84
CA TYR A 374 -3.68 -9.47 12.75
C TYR A 374 -4.91 -10.10 13.42
N THR A 375 -5.84 -10.59 12.60
CA THR A 375 -7.15 -11.08 13.07
C THR A 375 -7.05 -12.34 13.92
N SER A 376 -6.20 -13.29 13.54
CA SER A 376 -6.03 -14.52 14.31
C SER A 376 -5.24 -14.29 15.59
N ALA A 377 -4.27 -13.37 15.62
CA ALA A 377 -3.57 -13.02 16.86
C ALA A 377 -4.53 -12.49 17.92
N ILE A 378 -5.47 -11.61 17.55
CA ILE A 378 -6.51 -11.12 18.46
C ILE A 378 -7.34 -12.28 19.02
N ALA A 379 -7.67 -13.28 18.20
CA ALA A 379 -8.41 -14.47 18.65
C ALA A 379 -7.61 -15.33 19.65
N PHE A 380 -6.28 -15.30 19.61
CA PHE A 380 -5.39 -15.94 20.58
C PHE A 380 -5.04 -15.05 21.78
N GLY A 381 -5.65 -13.88 21.92
CA GLY A 381 -5.35 -12.92 22.98
C GLY A 381 -3.98 -12.25 22.81
N GLY A 382 -3.50 -12.12 21.57
CA GLY A 382 -2.29 -11.40 21.23
C GLY A 382 -2.57 -10.07 20.52
N ASN A 383 -1.60 -9.15 20.56
CA ASN A 383 -1.72 -7.88 19.85
C ASN A 383 -1.60 -8.08 18.33
N GLY A 384 -2.65 -7.73 17.59
CA GLY A 384 -2.73 -7.93 16.14
C GLY A 384 -1.67 -7.16 15.34
N PHE A 385 -1.37 -5.91 15.70
CA PHE A 385 -0.40 -5.11 14.95
C PHE A 385 1.03 -5.62 15.13
N VAL A 386 1.40 -5.99 16.36
CA VAL A 386 2.69 -6.61 16.65
C VAL A 386 2.80 -7.97 15.96
N ALA A 387 1.74 -8.78 15.98
CA ALA A 387 1.73 -10.04 15.26
C ALA A 387 1.91 -9.85 13.75
N ALA A 388 1.27 -8.84 13.13
CA ALA A 388 1.43 -8.55 11.72
C ALA A 388 2.85 -8.09 11.35
N PHE A 389 3.43 -7.20 12.16
CA PHE A 389 4.81 -6.75 11.97
C PHE A 389 5.82 -7.91 12.11
N VAL A 390 5.70 -8.71 13.17
CA VAL A 390 6.61 -9.84 13.42
C VAL A 390 6.39 -10.96 12.39
N SER A 391 5.15 -11.19 11.94
CA SER A 391 4.83 -12.09 10.84
C SER A 391 5.48 -11.65 9.54
N GLY A 392 5.46 -10.35 9.23
CA GLY A 392 6.18 -9.78 8.09
C GLY A 392 7.69 -10.04 8.16
N LEU A 393 8.32 -9.77 9.31
CA LEU A 393 9.76 -10.04 9.54
C LEU A 393 10.09 -11.52 9.33
N ALA A 394 9.29 -12.40 9.92
CA ALA A 394 9.44 -13.84 9.84
C ALA A 394 9.22 -14.38 8.41
N PHE A 395 8.20 -13.87 7.71
CA PHE A 395 7.92 -14.19 6.32
C PHE A 395 9.08 -13.77 5.40
N GLY A 396 9.58 -12.54 5.56
CA GLY A 396 10.75 -12.06 4.83
C GLY A 396 12.00 -12.89 5.11
N ALA A 397 12.20 -13.34 6.35
CA ALA A 397 13.32 -14.18 6.74
C ALA A 397 13.29 -15.61 6.18
N ALA A 398 12.16 -16.05 5.61
CA ALA A 398 12.07 -17.34 4.91
C ALA A 398 12.92 -17.38 3.62
N ASP A 399 13.30 -16.21 3.07
CA ASP A 399 14.31 -16.05 2.03
C ASP A 399 15.47 -15.20 2.56
N ALA A 400 16.71 -15.65 2.36
CA ALA A 400 17.90 -14.90 2.80
C ALA A 400 18.00 -13.50 2.16
N GLN A 401 17.34 -13.29 1.01
CA GLN A 401 17.24 -12.02 0.31
C GLN A 401 16.01 -11.19 0.68
N GLY A 402 15.22 -11.61 1.69
CA GLY A 402 13.93 -10.99 1.97
C GLY A 402 12.85 -11.47 1.00
N ALA A 403 11.59 -11.16 1.28
CA ALA A 403 10.51 -11.55 0.38
C ALA A 403 10.68 -10.85 -0.99
N PRO A 404 10.59 -11.58 -2.12
CA PRO A 404 10.74 -10.98 -3.45
C PRO A 404 9.75 -9.84 -3.69
N GLN A 405 10.21 -8.76 -4.34
CA GLN A 405 9.39 -7.56 -4.58
C GLN A 405 8.07 -7.88 -5.29
N TRP A 406 8.05 -8.84 -6.23
CA TRP A 406 6.83 -9.21 -6.95
C TRP A 406 5.77 -9.83 -6.04
N GLN A 407 6.18 -10.55 -4.98
CA GLN A 407 5.25 -11.11 -3.98
C GLN A 407 4.63 -10.01 -3.12
N LEU A 408 5.38 -8.96 -2.81
CA LEU A 408 4.91 -7.86 -1.96
C LEU A 408 4.17 -6.78 -2.73
N ALA A 409 4.40 -6.64 -4.05
CA ALA A 409 3.95 -5.51 -4.86
C ALA A 409 2.44 -5.27 -4.78
N PHE A 410 1.63 -6.32 -4.79
CA PHE A 410 0.17 -6.17 -4.70
C PHE A 410 -0.27 -5.65 -3.32
N ALA A 411 0.35 -6.16 -2.26
CA ALA A 411 0.09 -5.69 -0.90
C ALA A 411 0.58 -4.26 -0.67
N GLU A 412 1.76 -3.90 -1.18
CA GLU A 412 2.29 -2.55 -1.19
C GLU A 412 1.37 -1.55 -1.90
N GLN A 413 0.89 -1.91 -3.09
CA GLN A 413 0.00 -1.06 -3.90
C GLN A 413 -1.36 -0.90 -3.21
N SER A 414 -1.92 -1.99 -2.70
CA SER A 414 -3.17 -1.96 -1.94
C SER A 414 -3.05 -1.09 -0.70
N ALA A 415 -1.99 -1.27 0.08
CA ALA A 415 -1.66 -0.44 1.23
C ALA A 415 -1.46 1.03 0.86
N SER A 416 -0.83 1.31 -0.29
CA SER A 416 -0.62 2.68 -0.79
C SER A 416 -1.93 3.37 -1.15
N VAL A 417 -2.88 2.67 -1.78
CA VAL A 417 -4.22 3.21 -2.08
C VAL A 417 -4.98 3.50 -0.78
N LEU A 418 -5.01 2.56 0.16
CA LEU A 418 -5.66 2.79 1.45
C LEU A 418 -4.97 3.91 2.26
N SER A 419 -3.65 4.04 2.13
CA SER A 419 -2.89 5.14 2.74
C SER A 419 -3.39 6.51 2.25
N LEU A 420 -3.67 6.66 0.96
CA LEU A 420 -4.24 7.91 0.42
C LEU A 420 -5.63 8.20 1.01
N LEU A 421 -6.44 7.16 1.23
CA LEU A 421 -7.73 7.30 1.92
C LEU A 421 -7.56 7.73 3.38
N VAL A 422 -6.60 7.14 4.11
CA VAL A 422 -6.28 7.56 5.49
C VAL A 422 -5.82 9.02 5.52
N TRP A 423 -5.00 9.46 4.56
CA TRP A 423 -4.59 10.86 4.44
C TRP A 423 -5.76 11.80 4.11
N LEU A 424 -6.70 11.35 3.29
CA LEU A 424 -7.94 12.09 3.01
C LEU A 424 -8.77 12.28 4.29
N LEU A 425 -8.98 11.19 5.04
CA LEU A 425 -9.72 11.22 6.30
C LEU A 425 -9.02 12.06 7.36
N PHE A 426 -7.69 12.02 7.41
CA PHE A 426 -6.92 12.92 8.26
C PHE A 426 -7.24 14.40 7.94
N GLY A 427 -7.25 14.75 6.65
CA GLY A 427 -7.61 16.11 6.21
C GLY A 427 -9.07 16.49 6.48
N ALA A 428 -10.00 15.55 6.29
CA ALA A 428 -11.43 15.81 6.36
C ALA A 428 -12.04 15.72 7.77
N VAL A 429 -11.43 14.93 8.67
CA VAL A 429 -11.98 14.61 10.00
C VAL A 429 -11.06 15.09 11.11
N LEU A 430 -9.77 14.72 11.06
CA LEU A 430 -8.85 15.00 12.18
C LEU A 430 -8.37 16.45 12.21
N LEU A 431 -8.09 17.06 11.06
CA LEU A 431 -7.62 18.45 10.99
C LEU A 431 -8.65 19.47 11.53
N PRO A 432 -9.93 19.45 11.09
CA PRO A 432 -10.92 20.40 11.59
C PRO A 432 -11.09 20.31 13.12
N GLU A 433 -11.20 19.08 13.64
CA GLU A 433 -11.31 18.85 15.08
C GLU A 433 -10.07 19.37 15.83
N ALA A 434 -8.86 19.10 15.32
CA ALA A 434 -7.63 19.57 15.95
C ALA A 434 -7.50 21.10 15.94
N PHE A 435 -8.04 21.80 14.93
CA PHE A 435 -8.04 23.26 14.90
C PHE A 435 -8.90 23.89 16.00
N HIS A 436 -9.98 23.22 16.43
CA HIS A 436 -10.77 23.70 17.57
C HIS A 436 -10.03 23.65 18.90
N HIS A 437 -9.05 22.74 19.05
CA HIS A 437 -8.25 22.56 20.26
C HIS A 437 -6.84 23.13 20.14
N LEU A 438 -6.58 23.95 19.11
CA LEU A 438 -5.25 24.48 18.85
C LEU A 438 -4.80 25.40 19.99
N SER A 439 -3.62 25.11 20.54
CA SER A 439 -2.97 25.97 21.52
C SER A 439 -1.49 26.16 21.18
N TRP A 440 -0.89 27.23 21.70
CA TRP A 440 0.52 27.51 21.47
C TRP A 440 1.44 26.41 22.06
N HIS A 441 1.02 25.72 23.12
CA HIS A 441 1.74 24.58 23.70
C HIS A 441 1.82 23.40 22.71
N LEU A 442 0.72 23.13 21.98
CA LEU A 442 0.68 22.09 20.94
C LEU A 442 1.65 22.43 19.80
N VAL A 443 1.60 23.68 19.32
CA VAL A 443 2.48 24.14 18.24
C VAL A 443 3.95 24.11 18.68
N LEU A 444 4.24 24.56 19.90
CA LEU A 444 5.59 24.51 20.46
C LEU A 444 6.09 23.07 20.55
N TYR A 445 5.29 22.17 21.13
CA TYR A 445 5.65 20.77 21.23
C TYR A 445 5.88 20.15 19.84
N ALA A 446 5.01 20.44 18.87
CA ALA A 446 5.15 19.93 17.51
C ALA A 446 6.46 20.40 16.85
N VAL A 447 6.82 21.68 16.97
CA VAL A 447 8.10 22.21 16.45
C VAL A 447 9.28 21.54 17.15
N VAL A 448 9.24 21.42 18.48
CA VAL A 448 10.27 20.75 19.28
C VAL A 448 10.37 19.25 18.92
N SER A 449 9.25 18.60 18.64
CA SER A 449 9.16 17.19 18.26
C SER A 449 9.82 16.90 16.91
N LEU A 450 9.60 17.79 15.92
CA LEU A 450 10.20 17.68 14.59
C LEU A 450 11.68 18.07 14.57
N THR A 451 12.14 18.87 15.53
CA THR A 451 13.51 19.37 15.59
C THR A 451 14.32 18.66 16.68
N LEU A 452 14.19 19.07 17.94
CA LEU A 452 15.01 18.57 19.05
C LEU A 452 14.79 17.08 19.31
N VAL A 453 13.53 16.64 19.42
CA VAL A 453 13.20 15.23 19.73
C VAL A 453 13.67 14.29 18.63
N ARG A 454 13.76 14.75 17.39
CA ARG A 454 14.30 13.96 16.29
C ARG A 454 15.82 14.09 16.16
N MET A 455 16.32 15.32 16.01
CA MET A 455 17.72 15.57 15.66
C MET A 455 18.69 15.20 16.77
N VAL A 456 18.34 15.45 18.04
CA VAL A 456 19.26 15.21 19.16
C VAL A 456 19.47 13.70 19.37
N PRO A 457 18.42 12.86 19.51
CA PRO A 457 18.57 11.41 19.59
C PRO A 457 19.31 10.81 18.40
N VAL A 458 19.04 11.27 17.17
CA VAL A 458 19.76 10.80 15.98
C VAL A 458 21.24 11.18 16.05
N ALA A 459 21.56 12.42 16.43
CA ALA A 459 22.95 12.85 16.58
C ALA A 459 23.70 12.02 17.64
N LEU A 460 23.08 11.78 18.79
CA LEU A 460 23.61 10.93 19.86
C LEU A 460 23.80 9.49 19.39
N ALA A 461 22.79 8.94 18.70
CA ALA A 461 22.83 7.60 18.14
C ALA A 461 23.95 7.43 17.13
N LEU A 462 24.34 8.48 16.39
CA LEU A 462 25.38 8.44 15.36
C LEU A 462 26.80 8.83 15.85
N LEU A 463 26.99 9.19 17.13
CA LEU A 463 28.30 9.60 17.67
C LEU A 463 29.41 8.54 17.45
N GLY A 464 30.54 8.91 16.84
CA GLY A 464 31.59 7.92 16.54
C GLY A 464 31.20 6.91 15.45
N GLY A 465 30.19 7.24 14.63
CA GLY A 465 29.83 6.51 13.41
C GLY A 465 30.62 6.93 12.17
N GLY A 466 31.52 7.91 12.29
CA GLY A 466 32.36 8.41 11.19
C GLY A 466 31.62 9.25 10.15
N LEU A 467 30.34 9.58 10.37
CA LEU A 467 29.56 10.48 9.52
C LEU A 467 29.90 11.93 9.84
N ASP A 468 29.99 12.76 8.81
CA ASP A 468 30.19 14.20 8.99
C ASP A 468 28.93 14.86 9.56
N ARG A 469 29.10 16.04 10.16
CA ARG A 469 28.00 16.77 10.84
C ARG A 469 26.84 17.09 9.90
N SER A 470 27.10 17.34 8.61
CA SER A 470 26.03 17.66 7.68
C SER A 470 25.20 16.43 7.33
N THR A 471 25.82 15.25 7.22
CA THR A 471 25.11 13.97 7.09
C THR A 471 24.27 13.66 8.32
N VAL A 472 24.81 13.87 9.53
CA VAL A 472 24.06 13.65 10.78
C VAL A 472 22.83 14.57 10.86
N LEU A 473 22.99 15.85 10.54
CA LEU A 473 21.87 16.80 10.49
C LEU A 473 20.87 16.44 9.39
N PHE A 474 21.35 15.96 8.24
CA PHE A 474 20.49 15.53 7.13
C PHE A 474 19.64 14.31 7.53
N VAL A 475 20.24 13.26 8.08
CA VAL A 475 19.54 12.07 8.58
C VAL A 475 18.59 12.42 9.74
N GLY A 476 19.02 13.34 10.62
CA GLY A 476 18.18 13.88 11.67
C GLY A 476 16.94 14.59 11.13
N TRP A 477 17.10 15.52 10.18
CA TRP A 477 15.98 16.24 9.58
C TRP A 477 15.03 15.34 8.80
N PHE A 478 15.56 14.40 8.00
CA PHE A 478 14.75 13.54 7.15
C PHE A 478 14.16 12.34 7.90
N GLY A 479 13.38 12.64 8.95
CA GLY A 479 12.51 11.71 9.66
C GLY A 479 11.08 12.27 9.80
N PRO A 480 10.39 12.53 8.68
CA PRO A 480 9.03 13.09 8.70
C PRO A 480 8.06 12.16 9.44
N ARG A 481 7.18 12.72 10.27
CA ARG A 481 6.04 12.01 10.88
C ARG A 481 4.96 11.81 9.83
N GLY A 482 4.47 10.58 9.68
CA GLY A 482 3.55 10.23 8.61
C GLY A 482 2.45 9.28 9.02
N LEU A 483 2.18 8.29 8.17
CA LEU A 483 0.93 7.52 8.23
C LEU A 483 0.74 6.74 9.54
N ALA A 484 1.79 6.15 10.10
CA ALA A 484 1.66 5.40 11.36
C ALA A 484 1.18 6.31 12.49
N SER A 485 1.75 7.51 12.62
CA SER A 485 1.30 8.51 13.60
C SER A 485 -0.18 8.88 13.41
N VAL A 486 -0.65 9.02 12.17
CA VAL A 486 -2.07 9.25 11.87
C VAL A 486 -2.93 8.10 12.38
N VAL A 487 -2.56 6.86 12.06
CA VAL A 487 -3.32 5.68 12.50
C VAL A 487 -3.28 5.54 14.02
N PHE A 488 -2.16 5.77 14.68
CA PHE A 488 -2.09 5.76 16.15
C PHE A 488 -2.98 6.84 16.78
N GLY A 489 -3.08 8.02 16.15
CA GLY A 489 -4.06 9.04 16.55
C GLY A 489 -5.51 8.56 16.41
N LEU A 490 -5.84 7.85 15.31
CA LEU A 490 -7.16 7.24 15.12
C LEU A 490 -7.45 6.12 16.13
N LEU A 491 -6.45 5.29 16.46
CA LEU A 491 -6.58 4.28 17.52
C LEU A 491 -6.84 4.92 18.87
N ALA A 492 -6.18 6.03 19.20
CA ALA A 492 -6.43 6.76 20.44
C ALA A 492 -7.85 7.33 20.52
N VAL A 493 -8.43 7.80 19.42
CA VAL A 493 -9.83 8.26 19.37
C VAL A 493 -10.81 7.11 19.67
N GLU A 494 -10.44 5.89 19.32
CA GLU A 494 -11.31 4.72 19.41
C GLU A 494 -11.16 3.97 20.75
N GLU A 495 -9.94 3.89 21.27
CA GLU A 495 -9.64 3.14 22.50
C GLU A 495 -9.83 3.96 23.78
N LEU A 496 -9.80 5.30 23.68
CA LEU A 496 -9.89 6.20 24.83
C LEU A 496 -11.24 6.89 24.92
N ASP A 497 -11.61 7.31 26.12
CA ASP A 497 -12.75 8.20 26.28
C ASP A 497 -12.49 9.54 25.55
N PRO A 498 -13.55 10.23 25.07
CA PRO A 498 -13.39 11.48 24.32
C PRO A 498 -12.62 12.58 25.05
N ALA A 499 -12.53 12.53 26.38
CA ALA A 499 -11.75 13.47 27.18
C ALA A 499 -10.25 13.20 27.05
N ALA A 500 -9.78 11.97 27.28
CA ALA A 500 -8.36 11.64 27.16
C ALA A 500 -7.88 11.67 25.70
N ALA A 501 -8.72 11.27 24.74
CA ALA A 501 -8.40 11.42 23.33
C ALA A 501 -8.09 12.88 22.96
N ARG A 502 -8.83 13.86 23.51
CA ARG A 502 -8.58 15.30 23.30
C ARG A 502 -7.26 15.79 23.88
N GLU A 503 -6.68 15.09 24.85
CA GLU A 503 -5.39 15.48 25.42
C GLU A 503 -4.22 15.16 24.47
N VAL A 504 -4.32 14.06 23.72
CA VAL A 504 -3.19 13.53 22.93
C VAL A 504 -3.36 13.67 21.42
N VAL A 505 -4.57 13.51 20.89
CA VAL A 505 -4.82 13.48 19.45
C VAL A 505 -4.49 14.81 18.77
N PRO A 506 -4.87 16.00 19.31
CA PRO A 506 -4.51 17.27 18.70
C PRO A 506 -2.99 17.49 18.60
N VAL A 507 -2.21 16.97 19.56
CA VAL A 507 -0.74 17.03 19.53
C VAL A 507 -0.21 16.24 18.33
N VAL A 508 -0.71 15.01 18.15
CA VAL A 508 -0.31 14.13 17.05
C VAL A 508 -0.67 14.76 15.71
N VAL A 509 -1.91 15.23 15.58
CA VAL A 509 -2.44 15.84 14.36
C VAL A 509 -1.65 17.11 13.99
N CYS A 510 -1.42 18.01 14.95
CA CYS A 510 -0.64 19.23 14.73
C CYS A 510 0.80 18.92 14.29
N THR A 511 1.43 17.93 14.93
CA THR A 511 2.80 17.51 14.59
C THR A 511 2.88 16.87 13.20
N VAL A 512 1.92 16.01 12.84
CA VAL A 512 1.85 15.42 11.51
C VAL A 512 1.59 16.49 10.44
N LEU A 513 0.68 17.43 10.69
CA LEU A 513 0.43 18.55 9.76
C LEU A 513 1.71 19.36 9.50
N LEU A 514 2.40 19.79 10.56
CA LEU A 514 3.65 20.53 10.43
C LEU A 514 4.73 19.69 9.75
N SER A 515 4.78 18.38 10.00
CA SER A 515 5.69 17.46 9.32
C SER A 515 5.43 17.40 7.81
N VAL A 516 4.17 17.24 7.40
CA VAL A 516 3.75 17.19 5.99
C VAL A 516 4.17 18.46 5.26
N VAL A 517 3.93 19.63 5.86
CA VAL A 517 4.31 20.93 5.28
C VAL A 517 5.83 21.11 5.24
N ALA A 518 6.51 20.90 6.37
CA ALA A 518 7.94 21.16 6.50
C ALA A 518 8.77 20.23 5.62
N HIS A 519 8.50 18.92 5.63
CA HIS A 519 9.26 17.95 4.85
C HIS A 519 8.84 17.94 3.39
N GLY A 520 7.55 18.14 3.08
CA GLY A 520 7.09 18.27 1.69
C GLY A 520 7.82 19.41 0.96
N THR A 521 7.89 20.60 1.58
CA THR A 521 8.54 21.78 0.98
C THR A 521 10.06 21.76 1.03
N SER A 522 10.67 21.13 2.05
CA SER A 522 12.12 21.10 2.21
C SER A 522 12.82 19.92 1.53
N SER A 523 12.07 18.89 1.10
CA SER A 523 12.63 17.61 0.64
C SER A 523 13.60 17.74 -0.53
N ALA A 524 13.16 18.31 -1.65
CA ALA A 524 14.02 18.50 -2.81
C ALA A 524 15.13 19.55 -2.64
N PRO A 525 14.90 20.75 -2.09
CA PRO A 525 15.97 21.74 -1.97
C PRO A 525 17.09 21.28 -1.03
N LEU A 526 16.76 20.59 0.07
CA LEU A 526 17.78 20.05 0.97
C LEU A 526 18.52 18.85 0.35
N ALA A 527 17.83 17.98 -0.38
CA ALA A 527 18.47 16.89 -1.12
C ALA A 527 19.52 17.41 -2.11
N ARG A 528 19.20 18.46 -2.89
CA ARG A 528 20.15 19.09 -3.83
C ARG A 528 21.32 19.75 -3.11
N ARG A 529 21.06 20.50 -2.03
CA ARG A 529 22.11 21.18 -1.23
C ARG A 529 23.06 20.19 -0.56
N TYR A 530 22.54 19.08 -0.05
CA TYR A 530 23.34 18.04 0.56
C TYR A 530 24.17 17.29 -0.49
N GLY A 531 23.52 16.82 -1.56
CA GLY A 531 24.19 16.08 -2.60
C GLY A 531 25.29 16.87 -3.35
N THR A 532 25.11 18.17 -3.55
CA THR A 532 26.17 19.04 -4.15
C THR A 532 27.41 19.18 -3.27
N ARG A 533 27.26 19.13 -1.94
CA ARG A 533 28.40 19.17 -1.00
C ARG A 533 29.12 17.83 -0.91
N HIS A 534 28.44 16.74 -1.26
CA HIS A 534 28.93 15.37 -1.14
C HIS A 534 29.14 14.70 -2.51
N ALA A 535 29.18 15.49 -3.58
CA ALA A 535 29.32 15.02 -4.96
C ALA A 535 30.63 14.23 -5.17
N ASP A 536 31.72 14.63 -4.51
CA ASP A 536 33.01 13.93 -4.58
C ASP A 536 32.98 12.54 -3.89
N ALA A 537 32.11 12.36 -2.90
CA ALA A 537 31.89 11.07 -2.24
C ALA A 537 30.97 10.16 -3.07
N ALA A 538 30.01 10.73 -3.82
CA ALA A 538 29.13 9.99 -4.74
C ALA A 538 29.83 9.49 -6.01
N ALA A 539 30.95 10.12 -6.40
CA ALA A 539 31.74 9.75 -7.58
C ALA A 539 32.68 8.55 -7.37
N GLN A 540 32.91 8.12 -6.11
CA GLN A 540 33.61 6.88 -5.84
C GLN A 540 32.61 5.73 -5.90
N PRO A 541 32.73 4.77 -6.85
CA PRO A 541 31.87 3.61 -6.86
C PRO A 541 32.11 2.87 -5.54
N GLU A 542 31.11 2.81 -4.67
CA GLU A 542 31.22 2.06 -3.43
C GLU A 542 31.63 0.62 -3.79
N ARG A 543 32.85 0.24 -3.42
CA ARG A 543 33.36 -1.12 -3.60
C ARG A 543 32.59 -2.02 -2.63
N GLY A 544 31.39 -2.45 -3.00
CA GLY A 544 30.58 -3.24 -2.09
C GLY A 544 29.19 -3.58 -2.61
N HIS A 545 29.12 -4.62 -3.44
CA HIS A 545 27.93 -5.37 -3.84
C HIS A 545 26.87 -4.60 -4.65
N GLY A 546 26.67 -5.02 -5.90
CA GLY A 546 25.49 -4.69 -6.70
C GLY A 546 24.20 -5.24 -6.08
N GLN A 547 23.76 -4.61 -5.00
CA GLN A 547 22.46 -4.82 -4.39
C GLN A 547 21.56 -3.73 -4.95
N GLY A 548 20.50 -4.11 -5.67
CA GLY A 548 19.55 -3.14 -6.21
C GLY A 548 18.92 -2.29 -5.11
N GLU A 549 18.59 -1.04 -5.45
CA GLU A 549 17.87 -0.12 -4.55
C GLU A 549 16.61 -0.79 -3.98
N LEU A 550 16.46 -0.70 -2.66
CA LEU A 550 15.20 -1.04 -2.01
C LEU A 550 14.12 -0.07 -2.55
N PRO A 551 12.98 -0.58 -3.04
CA PRO A 551 11.88 0.29 -3.43
C PRO A 551 11.45 1.14 -2.24
N VAL A 552 11.14 2.41 -2.51
CA VAL A 552 10.72 3.39 -1.50
C VAL A 552 9.20 3.42 -1.47
N ARG A 553 8.63 3.48 -0.27
CA ARG A 553 7.19 3.55 -0.03
C ARG A 553 6.52 4.60 -0.92
N GLY A 554 5.47 4.21 -1.63
CA GLY A 554 4.66 5.10 -2.46
C GLY A 554 5.35 5.63 -3.74
N LEU A 555 6.56 5.16 -4.07
CA LEU A 555 7.27 5.52 -5.29
C LEU A 555 7.35 4.34 -6.26
N ALA A 556 6.68 4.46 -7.41
CA ALA A 556 6.93 3.56 -8.53
C ALA A 556 8.37 3.74 -9.01
N LYS A 557 9.11 2.63 -9.21
CA LYS A 557 10.44 2.66 -9.82
C LYS A 557 10.36 3.46 -11.12
N SER A 558 11.07 4.59 -11.18
CA SER A 558 11.27 5.27 -12.44
C SER A 558 12.06 4.30 -13.31
N ALA A 559 11.43 3.74 -14.35
CA ALA A 559 12.16 2.99 -15.36
C ALA A 559 13.16 3.96 -16.01
N GLY A 560 14.40 3.95 -15.51
CA GLY A 560 15.50 4.73 -16.03
C GLY A 560 15.67 4.41 -17.50
N HIS A 561 15.10 5.24 -18.37
CA HIS A 561 15.47 5.27 -19.76
C HIS A 561 16.73 6.11 -19.81
N GLY A 562 17.87 5.43 -19.95
CA GLY A 562 19.07 6.07 -20.47
C GLY A 562 18.72 6.70 -21.80
N VAL A 563 18.94 8.01 -21.89
CA VAL A 563 19.01 8.74 -23.16
C VAL A 563 20.36 8.50 -23.78
#